data_AF-A0A5C5VU18-F1
#
_entry.id   AF-A0A5C5VU18-F1
#
_cell.length_a   1.000
_cell.length_b   1.000
_cell.length_c   1.000
_cell.angle_alpha   90.00
_cell.angle_beta   90.00
_cell.angle_gamma   90.00
#
_symmetry.space_group_name_H-M   'P 1'
#
loop_
_entity.id
_entity.type
_entity.pdbx_description
1 polymer ?
#
loop_
_entity_poly.entity_id
_entity_poly.type
_entity_poly.pdbx_seq_one_letter_code
_entity_poly.pdbx_strand_id
1 'polypeptide(L)'
;MPLSTLDRQLIARFRDKLKARYAGDARFSSVSVDDRRDESSFATRFAAAPHVWVDVVLRPHIPQLRAGIVSDDRWLNADFEDAIEASGDTMGEFVELGFEEAGLTWRSPIVEHYREISEDSASGSGQPATFFYFATAFELANLNALSDAAVFDKVCRMLEGYYEAFRPTIEKIVAAAAAE
;
A
#
# COMPACT_ATOMS: atom_id res chain seq x y z
N MET A 1 12.07 -16.38 -12.50
CA MET A 1 12.51 -16.22 -13.91
C MET A 1 12.75 -14.74 -14.11
N PRO A 2 13.84 -14.28 -14.76
CA PRO A 2 14.12 -12.85 -14.91
C PRO A 2 13.01 -12.15 -15.71
N LEU A 3 12.68 -10.91 -15.35
CA LEU A 3 11.67 -10.13 -16.07
C LEU A 3 12.16 -9.71 -17.45
N SER A 4 11.28 -9.86 -18.46
CA SER A 4 11.57 -9.41 -19.81
C SER A 4 11.62 -7.88 -19.92
N THR A 5 12.16 -7.38 -21.03
CA THR A 5 12.14 -5.95 -21.33
C THR A 5 10.72 -5.38 -21.40
N LEU A 6 9.76 -6.17 -21.89
CA LEU A 6 8.35 -5.76 -21.97
C LEU A 6 7.73 -5.66 -20.57
N ASP A 7 7.97 -6.64 -19.70
CA ASP A 7 7.47 -6.64 -18.32
C ASP A 7 7.94 -5.37 -17.59
N ARG A 8 9.24 -5.08 -17.65
CA ARG A 8 9.82 -3.87 -17.03
C ARG A 8 9.18 -2.57 -17.55
N GLN A 9 8.88 -2.49 -18.85
CA GLN A 9 8.20 -1.34 -19.44
C GLN A 9 6.74 -1.23 -18.97
N LEU A 10 6.02 -2.34 -18.81
CA LEU A 10 4.66 -2.36 -18.27
C LEU A 10 4.64 -1.90 -16.81
N ILE A 11 5.56 -2.41 -15.98
CA ILE A 11 5.72 -2.04 -14.57
C ILE A 11 6.02 -0.54 -14.44
N ALA A 12 7.01 -0.03 -15.18
CA ALA A 12 7.38 1.39 -15.15
C ALA A 12 6.20 2.29 -15.54
N ARG A 13 5.53 2.01 -16.67
CA ARG A 13 4.38 2.80 -17.13
C ARG A 13 3.21 2.78 -16.14
N PHE A 14 2.93 1.64 -15.52
CA PHE A 14 1.88 1.50 -14.51
C PHE A 14 2.20 2.34 -13.27
N ARG A 15 3.43 2.25 -12.76
CA ARG A 15 3.93 3.09 -11.66
C ARG A 15 3.87 4.58 -11.99
N ASP A 16 4.28 4.98 -13.19
CA ASP A 16 4.26 6.40 -13.58
C ASP A 16 2.83 6.95 -13.66
N LYS A 17 1.87 6.16 -14.14
CA LYS A 17 0.43 6.51 -14.07
C LYS A 17 -0.06 6.64 -12.62
N LEU A 18 0.35 5.75 -11.73
CA LEU A 18 0.01 5.80 -10.29
C LEU A 18 0.57 7.07 -9.62
N LYS A 19 1.85 7.37 -9.86
CA LYS A 19 2.51 8.60 -9.38
C LYS A 19 1.82 9.85 -9.92
N ALA A 20 1.46 9.88 -11.20
CA ALA A 20 0.76 10.99 -11.81
C ALA A 20 -0.67 11.20 -11.27
N ARG A 21 -1.38 10.11 -10.94
CA ARG A 21 -2.77 10.15 -10.40
C ARG A 21 -2.86 10.85 -9.02
N TYR A 22 -1.79 10.80 -8.24
CA TYR A 22 -1.70 11.40 -6.89
C TYR A 22 -0.67 12.53 -6.79
N ALA A 23 -0.19 13.04 -7.93
CA ALA A 23 0.77 14.16 -7.93
C ALA A 23 0.10 15.44 -7.40
N GLY A 24 0.54 15.90 -6.22
CA GLY A 24 -0.04 17.07 -5.55
C GLY A 24 -1.33 16.79 -4.77
N ASP A 25 -1.66 15.51 -4.54
CA ASP A 25 -2.75 15.12 -3.63
C ASP A 25 -2.36 15.47 -2.18
N ALA A 26 -3.19 16.29 -1.51
CA ALA A 26 -2.89 16.80 -0.16
C ALA A 26 -2.84 15.70 0.92
N ARG A 27 -3.36 14.49 0.63
CA ARG A 27 -3.27 13.31 1.51
C ARG A 27 -1.85 12.75 1.62
N PHE A 28 -0.96 13.07 0.67
CA PHE A 28 0.35 12.43 0.56
C PHE A 28 1.48 13.46 0.48
N SER A 29 2.32 13.48 1.51
CA SER A 29 3.47 14.40 1.63
C SER A 29 4.59 14.12 0.61
N SER A 30 4.78 12.86 0.24
CA SER A 30 5.81 12.40 -0.70
C SER A 30 5.48 11.02 -1.27
N VAL A 31 6.21 10.62 -2.33
CA VAL A 31 6.10 9.28 -2.93
C VAL A 31 7.48 8.66 -3.08
N SER A 32 7.65 7.44 -2.58
CA SER A 32 8.88 6.66 -2.68
C SER A 32 8.68 5.34 -3.45
N VAL A 33 9.78 4.69 -3.79
CA VAL A 33 9.81 3.38 -4.45
C VAL A 33 10.70 2.47 -3.62
N ASP A 34 10.21 1.27 -3.31
CA ASP A 34 10.93 0.23 -2.58
C ASP A 34 10.85 -1.06 -3.42
N ASP A 35 11.77 -1.15 -4.39
CA ASP A 35 11.89 -2.30 -5.30
C ASP A 35 12.92 -3.27 -4.73
N ARG A 36 12.52 -4.53 -4.52
CA ARG A 36 13.46 -5.56 -4.08
C ARG A 36 14.49 -5.85 -5.17
N ARG A 37 15.75 -6.05 -4.80
CA ARG A 37 16.84 -6.33 -5.76
C ARG A 37 16.64 -7.60 -6.59
N ASP A 38 15.87 -8.56 -6.09
CA ASP A 38 15.55 -9.83 -6.76
C ASP A 38 14.34 -9.73 -7.71
N GLU A 39 13.71 -8.55 -7.82
CA GLU A 39 12.53 -8.27 -8.64
C GLU A 39 11.27 -9.08 -8.20
N SER A 40 11.26 -9.62 -6.98
CA SER A 40 10.10 -10.35 -6.45
C SER A 40 8.92 -9.44 -6.07
N SER A 41 9.18 -8.17 -5.75
CA SER A 41 8.17 -7.15 -5.54
C SER A 41 8.64 -5.75 -5.97
N PHE A 42 7.67 -4.93 -6.36
CA PHE A 42 7.83 -3.55 -6.83
C PHE A 42 6.85 -2.65 -6.08
N ALA A 43 7.29 -2.00 -5.00
CA ALA A 43 6.43 -1.14 -4.18
C ALA A 43 6.48 0.32 -4.62
N THR A 44 5.34 1.01 -4.53
CA THR A 44 5.23 2.47 -4.66
C THR A 44 4.47 2.98 -3.45
N ARG A 45 5.15 3.67 -2.53
CA ARG A 45 4.61 4.10 -1.23
C ARG A 45 4.27 5.59 -1.25
N PHE A 46 3.10 5.95 -0.76
CA PHE A 46 2.60 7.33 -0.64
C PHE A 46 2.54 7.69 0.85
N ALA A 47 3.36 8.65 1.28
CA ALA A 47 3.57 8.98 2.69
C ALA A 47 2.40 9.79 3.26
N ALA A 48 1.54 9.13 4.03
CA ALA A 48 0.30 9.69 4.60
C ALA A 48 0.52 10.38 5.96
N ALA A 49 1.47 9.87 6.75
CA ALA A 49 1.94 10.50 7.99
C ALA A 49 3.42 10.15 8.22
N PRO A 50 4.12 10.73 9.21
CA PRO A 50 5.42 10.21 9.65
C PRO A 50 5.32 8.72 9.97
N HIS A 51 6.27 7.92 9.47
CA HIS A 51 6.31 6.47 9.65
C HIS A 51 5.07 5.69 9.13
N VAL A 52 4.23 6.31 8.28
CA VAL A 52 3.02 5.68 7.72
C VAL A 52 2.91 5.98 6.22
N TRP A 53 2.74 4.92 5.44
CA TRP A 53 2.44 5.02 4.01
C TRP A 53 1.20 4.21 3.67
N VAL A 54 0.48 4.65 2.64
CA VAL A 54 -0.40 3.78 1.87
C VAL A 54 0.34 3.40 0.59
N ASP A 55 0.36 2.13 0.21
CA ASP A 55 1.18 1.66 -0.90
C ASP A 55 0.44 0.79 -1.92
N VAL A 56 1.09 0.65 -3.07
CA VAL A 56 0.76 -0.36 -4.08
C VAL A 56 2.00 -1.19 -4.36
N VAL A 57 1.88 -2.50 -4.16
CA VAL A 57 2.94 -3.48 -4.41
C VAL A 57 2.54 -4.40 -5.55
N LEU A 58 3.35 -4.42 -6.60
CA LEU A 58 3.22 -5.41 -7.67
C LEU A 58 4.18 -6.57 -7.43
N ARG A 59 3.68 -7.80 -7.53
CA ARG A 59 4.48 -9.02 -7.57
C ARG A 59 4.41 -9.59 -8.99
N PRO A 60 5.51 -9.63 -9.76
CA PRO A 60 5.41 -10.00 -11.18
C PRO A 60 5.59 -11.49 -11.46
N HIS A 61 6.19 -12.25 -10.53
CA HIS A 61 6.37 -13.70 -10.67
C HIS A 61 5.14 -14.51 -10.25
N ILE A 62 4.25 -13.91 -9.46
CA ILE A 62 2.88 -14.35 -9.18
C ILE A 62 2.05 -13.10 -9.49
N PRO A 63 1.60 -12.89 -10.75
CA PRO A 63 1.07 -11.61 -11.23
C PRO A 63 -0.06 -11.07 -10.37
N GLN A 64 0.28 -10.26 -9.37
CA GLN A 64 -0.62 -9.89 -8.27
C GLN A 64 -0.36 -8.44 -7.89
N LEU A 65 -1.42 -7.65 -7.79
CA LEU A 65 -1.38 -6.32 -7.19
C LEU A 65 -1.86 -6.39 -5.76
N ARG A 66 -1.19 -5.66 -4.88
CA ARG A 66 -1.60 -5.40 -3.50
C ARG A 66 -1.75 -3.90 -3.32
N ALA A 67 -2.72 -3.51 -2.51
CA ALA A 67 -2.71 -2.20 -1.86
C ALA A 67 -2.84 -2.41 -0.34
N GLY A 68 -2.27 -1.51 0.44
CA GLY A 68 -2.29 -1.63 1.90
C GLY A 68 -1.85 -0.35 2.60
N ILE A 69 -1.99 -0.35 3.92
CA ILE A 69 -1.31 0.58 4.81
C ILE A 69 -0.08 -0.12 5.41
N VAL A 70 1.02 0.62 5.52
CA VAL A 70 2.30 0.12 6.03
C VAL A 70 2.94 1.11 6.99
N SER A 71 3.56 0.60 8.06
CA SER A 71 4.39 1.37 8.99
C SER A 71 5.73 0.68 9.24
N ASP A 72 6.78 1.45 9.52
CA ASP A 72 8.05 0.95 10.08
C ASP A 72 8.12 1.10 11.61
N ASP A 73 7.11 1.70 12.24
CA ASP A 73 6.95 1.77 13.70
C ASP A 73 5.97 0.71 14.20
N ARG A 74 6.41 -0.06 15.20
CA ARG A 74 5.59 -1.08 15.88
C ARG A 74 4.42 -0.48 16.64
N TRP A 75 4.58 0.70 17.24
CA TRP A 75 3.54 1.35 18.05
C TRP A 75 2.43 1.91 17.18
N LEU A 76 2.77 2.49 16.02
CA LEU A 76 1.77 2.94 15.04
C LEU A 76 1.01 1.75 14.42
N ASN A 77 1.67 0.61 14.22
CA ASN A 77 0.95 -0.62 13.87
C ASN A 77 -0.04 -1.06 14.98
N ALA A 78 0.31 -0.91 16.26
CA ALA A 78 -0.62 -1.18 17.35
C ALA A 78 -1.80 -0.18 17.37
N ASP A 79 -1.58 1.12 17.09
CA ASP A 79 -2.66 2.10 16.90
C ASP A 79 -3.63 1.71 15.76
N PHE A 80 -3.16 1.01 14.71
CA PHE A 80 -4.01 0.46 13.65
C PHE A 80 -4.77 -0.80 14.09
N GLU A 81 -4.15 -1.69 14.86
CA GLU A 81 -4.81 -2.85 15.47
C GLU A 81 -5.93 -2.40 16.43
N ASP A 82 -5.63 -1.45 17.32
CA ASP A 82 -6.57 -0.85 18.28
C ASP A 82 -7.75 -0.16 17.56
N ALA A 83 -7.51 0.50 16.42
CA ALA A 83 -8.57 1.13 15.63
C ALA A 83 -9.55 0.11 15.02
N ILE A 84 -9.05 -1.06 14.59
CA ILE A 84 -9.88 -2.16 14.13
C ILE A 84 -10.65 -2.75 15.32
N GLU A 85 -9.99 -3.08 16.44
CA GLU A 85 -10.67 -3.64 17.62
C GLU A 85 -11.76 -2.69 18.16
N ALA A 86 -11.49 -1.38 18.21
CA ALA A 86 -12.43 -0.37 18.70
C ALA A 86 -13.66 -0.17 17.79
N SER A 87 -13.59 -0.54 16.51
CA SER A 87 -14.75 -0.52 15.61
C SER A 87 -15.76 -1.62 15.93
N GLY A 88 -15.28 -2.76 16.45
CA GLY A 88 -16.05 -4.00 16.61
C GLY A 88 -16.15 -4.85 15.33
N ASP A 89 -15.60 -4.38 14.20
CA ASP A 89 -15.56 -5.08 12.92
C ASP A 89 -14.39 -6.08 12.84
N THR A 90 -14.48 -7.08 11.97
CA THR A 90 -13.29 -7.83 11.55
C THR A 90 -12.41 -6.97 10.62
N MET A 91 -11.12 -7.31 10.48
CA MET A 91 -10.22 -6.60 9.54
C MET A 91 -10.79 -6.49 8.11
N GLY A 92 -11.52 -7.52 7.66
CA GLY A 92 -12.15 -7.52 6.34
C GLY A 92 -13.30 -6.52 6.23
N GLU A 93 -14.19 -6.48 7.24
CA GLU A 93 -15.31 -5.54 7.32
C GLU A 93 -14.82 -4.09 7.48
N PHE A 94 -13.80 -3.86 8.31
CA PHE A 94 -13.18 -2.54 8.50
C PHE A 94 -12.60 -1.97 7.19
N VAL A 95 -11.91 -2.80 6.40
CA VAL A 95 -11.38 -2.41 5.08
C VAL A 95 -12.47 -2.36 4.00
N GLU A 96 -13.53 -3.18 4.10
CA GLU A 96 -14.71 -3.11 3.22
C GLU A 96 -15.38 -1.73 3.31
N LEU A 97 -15.57 -1.18 4.51
CA LEU A 97 -16.12 0.17 4.68
C LEU A 97 -15.25 1.24 3.99
N GLY A 98 -13.93 1.20 4.17
CA GLY A 98 -13.02 2.10 3.46
C GLY A 98 -13.06 1.94 1.94
N PHE A 99 -13.19 0.71 1.45
CA PHE A 99 -13.37 0.43 0.02
C PHE A 99 -14.72 0.98 -0.50
N GLU A 100 -15.81 0.87 0.26
CA GLU A 100 -17.11 1.45 -0.12
C GLU A 100 -17.07 2.98 -0.19
N GLU A 101 -16.42 3.67 0.75
CA GLU A 101 -16.18 5.12 0.71
C GLU A 101 -15.34 5.53 -0.52
N ALA A 102 -14.34 4.72 -0.90
CA ALA A 102 -13.59 4.89 -2.15
C ALA A 102 -14.34 4.41 -3.41
N GLY A 103 -15.63 4.07 -3.30
CA GLY A 103 -16.49 3.65 -4.41
C GLY A 103 -16.15 2.28 -5.00
N LEU A 104 -15.47 1.41 -4.25
CA LEU A 104 -15.14 0.03 -4.60
C LEU A 104 -16.01 -0.94 -3.81
N THR A 105 -17.10 -1.41 -4.42
CA THR A 105 -17.91 -2.49 -3.84
C THR A 105 -17.14 -3.82 -3.91
N TRP A 106 -16.49 -4.20 -2.82
CA TRP A 106 -15.85 -5.51 -2.67
C TRP A 106 -16.14 -6.05 -1.28
N ARG A 107 -17.11 -6.97 -1.20
CA ARG A 107 -17.50 -7.61 0.06
C ARG A 107 -16.49 -8.61 0.57
N SER A 108 -16.23 -8.56 1.87
CA SER A 108 -15.30 -9.41 2.61
C SER A 108 -13.93 -9.53 1.90
N PRO A 109 -13.20 -8.41 1.71
CA PRO A 109 -11.86 -8.44 1.14
C PRO A 109 -10.94 -9.27 2.03
N ILE A 110 -10.05 -10.06 1.42
CA ILE A 110 -9.04 -10.82 2.16
C ILE A 110 -7.93 -9.86 2.54
N VAL A 111 -7.94 -9.44 3.81
CA VAL A 111 -6.89 -8.60 4.41
C VAL A 111 -5.84 -9.50 5.05
N GLU A 112 -4.62 -9.40 4.55
CA GLU A 112 -3.44 -10.00 5.16
C GLU A 112 -2.82 -9.00 6.15
N HIS A 113 -2.62 -9.41 7.41
CA HIS A 113 -1.77 -8.71 8.37
C HIS A 113 -0.44 -9.46 8.49
N TYR A 114 0.67 -8.78 8.21
CA TYR A 114 1.99 -9.41 8.23
C TYR A 114 3.13 -8.43 8.50
N ARG A 115 4.29 -8.99 8.86
CA ARG A 115 5.55 -8.27 9.04
C ARG A 115 6.55 -8.68 7.96
N GLU A 116 7.09 -7.70 7.26
CA GLU A 116 8.19 -7.85 6.31
C GLU A 116 9.51 -7.40 6.93
N ILE A 117 10.61 -8.07 6.58
CA ILE A 117 11.97 -7.64 6.90
C ILE A 117 12.64 -7.29 5.57
N SER A 118 13.00 -6.03 5.38
CA SER A 118 13.71 -5.54 4.20
C SER A 118 15.21 -5.55 4.47
N GLU A 119 15.91 -6.53 3.89
CA GLU A 119 17.37 -6.66 3.91
C GLU A 119 18.06 -5.58 3.06
N ASP A 120 17.33 -4.98 2.12
CA ASP A 120 17.83 -3.95 1.19
C ASP A 120 17.79 -2.52 1.76
N SER A 121 17.49 -2.38 3.06
CA SER A 121 17.47 -1.13 3.84
C SER A 121 18.65 -0.21 3.50
N ALA A 122 18.36 0.88 2.78
CA ALA A 122 19.32 1.93 2.48
C ALA A 122 19.68 2.78 3.72
N SER A 123 19.15 2.46 4.91
CA SER A 123 19.60 3.08 6.14
C SER A 123 21.05 2.66 6.41
N GLY A 124 21.95 3.64 6.58
CA GLY A 124 23.36 3.40 6.90
C GLY A 124 23.62 2.74 8.26
N SER A 125 22.56 2.27 8.94
CA SER A 125 22.61 1.55 10.22
C SER A 125 23.13 0.11 10.08
N GLY A 126 23.03 -0.48 8.88
CA GLY A 126 23.33 -1.90 8.66
C GLY A 126 22.32 -2.87 9.27
N GLN A 127 21.19 -2.39 9.82
CA GLN A 127 20.10 -3.24 10.27
C GLN A 127 18.98 -3.33 9.22
N PRO A 128 18.38 -4.53 9.01
CA PRO A 128 17.19 -4.67 8.16
C PRO A 128 16.04 -3.80 8.66
N ALA A 129 15.37 -3.11 7.75
CA ALA A 129 14.16 -2.37 8.10
C ALA A 129 13.02 -3.37 8.36
N THR A 130 12.19 -3.12 9.36
CA THR A 130 11.01 -3.94 9.65
C THR A 130 9.77 -3.14 9.29
N PHE A 131 8.91 -3.71 8.47
CA PHE A 131 7.65 -3.09 8.06
C PHE A 131 6.47 -3.96 8.50
N PHE A 132 5.40 -3.33 8.95
CA PHE A 132 4.14 -3.95 9.35
C PHE A 132 3.05 -3.52 8.37
N TYR A 133 2.28 -4.48 7.85
CA TYR A 133 1.31 -4.25 6.79
C TYR A 133 -0.09 -4.75 7.16
N PHE A 134 -1.10 -3.99 6.74
CA PHE A 134 -2.43 -4.52 6.43
C PHE A 134 -2.64 -4.33 4.92
N ALA A 135 -2.78 -5.42 4.17
CA ALA A 135 -2.86 -5.36 2.72
C ALA A 135 -3.88 -6.33 2.11
N THR A 136 -4.56 -5.89 1.05
CA THR A 136 -5.47 -6.72 0.24
C THR A 136 -4.85 -6.97 -1.12
N ALA A 137 -4.84 -8.23 -1.54
CA ALA A 137 -4.31 -8.66 -2.83
C ALA A 137 -5.40 -8.94 -3.87
N PHE A 138 -5.13 -8.72 -5.15
CA PHE A 138 -5.86 -9.35 -6.25
C PHE A 138 -4.93 -9.87 -7.35
N GLU A 139 -5.30 -11.02 -7.89
CA GLU A 139 -4.59 -11.66 -9.00
C GLU A 139 -4.88 -10.95 -10.33
N LEU A 140 -3.85 -10.89 -11.17
CA LEU A 140 -3.91 -10.52 -12.57
C LEU A 140 -3.81 -11.78 -13.43
N ALA A 141 -4.50 -11.81 -14.56
CA ALA A 141 -4.35 -12.92 -15.52
C ALA A 141 -2.92 -13.01 -16.09
N ASN A 142 -2.20 -11.88 -16.17
CA ASN A 142 -0.78 -11.73 -16.50
C ASN A 142 -0.40 -10.24 -16.46
N LEU A 143 0.87 -9.90 -16.64
CA LEU A 143 1.38 -8.52 -16.56
C LEU A 143 0.83 -7.56 -17.64
N ASN A 144 0.30 -8.03 -18.77
CA ASN A 144 -0.33 -7.12 -19.74
C ASN A 144 -1.59 -6.45 -19.17
N ALA A 145 -2.22 -7.05 -18.15
CA ALA A 145 -3.37 -6.47 -17.45
C ALA A 145 -3.05 -5.14 -16.76
N LEU A 146 -1.77 -4.81 -16.52
CA LEU A 146 -1.34 -3.49 -16.04
C LEU A 146 -1.64 -2.35 -17.04
N SER A 147 -1.92 -2.68 -18.31
CA SER A 147 -2.36 -1.70 -19.30
C SER A 147 -3.87 -1.43 -19.27
N ASP A 148 -4.65 -2.26 -18.58
CA ASP A 148 -6.12 -2.12 -18.49
C ASP A 148 -6.50 -0.95 -17.56
N ALA A 149 -7.44 -0.13 -18.03
CA ALA A 149 -8.00 0.97 -17.26
C ALA A 149 -8.80 0.46 -16.03
N ALA A 150 -9.46 -0.70 -16.13
CA ALA A 150 -10.24 -1.26 -15.02
C ALA A 150 -9.33 -1.78 -13.89
N VAL A 151 -8.18 -2.38 -14.23
CA VAL A 151 -7.16 -2.78 -13.25
C VAL A 151 -6.55 -1.57 -12.56
N PHE A 152 -6.27 -0.50 -13.31
CA PHE A 152 -5.75 0.75 -12.77
C PHE A 152 -6.76 1.46 -11.86
N ASP A 153 -8.02 1.59 -12.27
CA ASP A 153 -9.10 2.16 -11.47
C ASP A 153 -9.32 1.36 -10.17
N LYS A 154 -9.40 0.03 -10.27
CA LYS A 154 -9.54 -0.84 -9.09
C LYS A 154 -8.40 -0.64 -8.08
N VAL A 155 -7.13 -0.65 -8.52
CA VAL A 155 -6.02 -0.48 -7.57
C VAL A 155 -5.99 0.93 -6.96
N CYS A 156 -6.43 1.95 -7.71
CA CYS A 156 -6.54 3.30 -7.18
C CYS A 156 -7.57 3.36 -6.06
N ARG A 157 -8.77 2.80 -6.26
CA ARG A 157 -9.81 2.74 -5.22
C ARG A 157 -9.42 1.87 -4.02
N MET A 158 -8.63 0.80 -4.23
CA MET A 158 -8.07 0.04 -3.10
C MET A 158 -7.08 0.88 -2.26
N LEU A 159 -6.19 1.65 -2.89
CA LEU A 159 -5.30 2.58 -2.20
C LEU A 159 -6.11 3.68 -1.48
N GLU A 160 -7.04 4.33 -2.17
CA GLU A 160 -7.88 5.38 -1.59
C GLU A 160 -8.72 4.83 -0.43
N GLY A 161 -9.21 3.59 -0.54
CA GLY A 161 -9.98 2.92 0.50
C GLY A 161 -9.16 2.48 1.72
N TYR A 162 -7.88 2.13 1.54
CA TYR A 162 -6.96 1.93 2.68
C TYR A 162 -6.66 3.24 3.40
N TYR A 163 -6.51 4.35 2.68
CA TYR A 163 -6.40 5.68 3.31
C TYR A 163 -7.70 6.02 4.07
N GLU A 164 -8.87 5.77 3.48
CA GLU A 164 -10.19 6.03 4.07
C GLU A 164 -10.45 5.21 5.35
N ALA A 165 -10.19 3.89 5.33
CA ALA A 165 -10.37 3.02 6.50
C ALA A 165 -9.56 3.50 7.72
N PHE A 166 -8.31 3.92 7.51
CA PHE A 166 -7.41 4.35 8.57
C PHE A 166 -7.32 5.87 8.73
N ARG A 167 -8.15 6.66 8.03
CA ARG A 167 -8.09 8.14 8.01
C ARG A 167 -8.08 8.75 9.42
N PRO A 168 -8.95 8.35 10.38
CA PRO A 168 -8.94 8.94 11.71
C PRO A 168 -7.62 8.73 12.47
N THR A 169 -6.99 7.57 12.29
CA THR A 169 -5.69 7.24 12.91
C THR A 169 -4.55 7.99 12.23
N ILE A 170 -4.57 8.09 10.89
CA ILE A 170 -3.61 8.89 10.12
C ILE A 170 -3.67 10.37 10.55
N GLU A 171 -4.86 10.96 10.63
CA GLU A 171 -5.07 12.35 11.05
C GLU A 171 -4.61 12.59 12.51
N LYS A 172 -4.87 11.64 13.42
CA LYS A 172 -4.34 11.67 14.80
C LYS A 172 -2.80 11.74 14.83
N ILE A 173 -2.13 10.91 14.02
CA ILE A 173 -0.66 10.87 13.94
C ILE A 173 -0.11 12.19 13.37
N VAL A 174 -0.71 12.71 12.29
CA VAL A 174 -0.32 14.01 11.70
C VAL A 174 -0.51 15.16 12.69
N ALA A 175 -1.62 15.17 13.43
CA ALA A 175 -1.90 16.20 14.44
C ALA A 175 -0.92 16.15 15.62
N ALA A 176 -0.53 14.94 16.07
CA ALA A 176 0.48 14.76 17.12
C ALA A 176 1.86 15.28 16.66
N ALA A 177 2.32 14.88 15.47
CA ALA A 177 3.60 15.30 14.92
C ALA A 177 3.70 16.80 14.61
N ALA A 178 2.55 17.50 14.46
CA ALA A 178 2.50 18.95 14.28
C ALA A 178 2.51 19.75 15.60
N ALA A 179 2.47 19.07 16.76
CA ALA A 179 2.48 19.69 18.09
C ALA A 179 3.85 19.61 18.80
N GLU A 180 4.84 18.96 18.18
CA GLU A 180 6.23 18.81 18.65
C GLU A 180 7.18 19.89 18.07
#